data_AF-A0A7K2M0V9-F1
#
_entry.id   AF-A0A7K2M0V9-F1
#
_cell.length_a   1.000
_cell.length_b   1.000
_cell.length_c   1.000
_cell.angle_alpha   90.00
_cell.angle_beta   90.00
_cell.angle_gamma   90.00
#
_symmetry.space_group_name_H-M   'P 1'
#
loop_
_entity.id
_entity.type
_entity.pdbx_description
1 polymer ?
#
loop_
_entity_poly.entity_id
_entity_poly.type
_entity_poly.pdbx_seq_one_letter_code
_entity_poly.pdbx_strand_id
1 'polypeptide(L)' 'MLDIAAELHRWTAEGRDFAVATVVTVGGSAPRDPGAALAVDSAGTEIGSVS' A
#
# COMPACT_ATOMS: atom_id res chain seq x y z
N MET A 1 -7.11 -1.29 -0.02
CA MET A 1 -6.31 -2.29 -0.79
C MET A 1 -6.76 -2.48 -2.24
N LEU A 2 -8.06 -2.52 -2.57
CA LEU A 2 -8.50 -2.68 -3.98
C LEU A 2 -7.95 -1.57 -4.89
N ASP A 3 -7.73 -0.39 -4.33
CA ASP A 3 -7.15 0.80 -4.93
C ASP A 3 -5.71 0.64 -5.44
N ILE A 4 -4.91 -0.25 -4.83
CA ILE A 4 -3.52 -0.53 -5.25
C ILE A 4 -3.32 -1.93 -5.83
N ALA A 5 -4.37 -2.76 -5.87
CA ALA A 5 -4.25 -4.18 -6.20
C ALA A 5 -3.74 -4.44 -7.63
N ALA A 6 -4.20 -3.65 -8.61
CA ALA A 6 -3.76 -3.79 -10.01
C ALA A 6 -2.25 -3.55 -10.16
N GLU A 7 -1.74 -2.56 -9.43
CA GLU A 7 -0.34 -2.18 -9.50
C GLU A 7 0.56 -3.14 -8.72
N LEU A 8 0.10 -3.62 -7.55
CA LEU A 8 0.77 -4.71 -6.83
C LEU A 8 0.87 -5.98 -7.68
N HIS A 9 -0.19 -6.30 -8.42
CA HIS A 9 -0.17 -7.43 -9.35
C HIS A 9 0.87 -7.22 -10.47
N ARG A 10 0.97 -6.00 -11.00
CA ARG A 10 2.00 -5.64 -11.98
C ARG A 10 3.41 -5.83 -11.42
N TRP A 11 3.71 -5.28 -10.24
CA TRP A 11 5.03 -5.41 -9.61
C TRP A 11 5.38 -6.86 -9.31
N THR A 12 4.39 -7.66 -8.89
CA THR A 12 4.55 -9.11 -8.70
C THR A 12 4.90 -9.82 -10.01
N ALA A 13 4.20 -9.49 -11.11
CA ALA A 13 4.48 -10.06 -12.43
C ALA A 13 5.86 -9.66 -12.99
N GLU A 14 6.39 -8.51 -12.57
CA GLU A 14 7.74 -8.04 -12.91
C GLU A 14 8.84 -8.70 -12.07
N GLY A 15 8.49 -9.47 -11.03
CA GLY A 15 9.46 -10.00 -10.07
C GLY A 15 10.15 -8.88 -9.26
N ARG A 16 9.46 -7.74 -9.09
CA ARG A 16 9.98 -6.60 -8.34
C ARG A 16 9.82 -6.85 -6.85
N ASP A 17 10.88 -6.55 -6.08
CA ASP A 17 10.80 -6.52 -4.62
C ASP A 17 10.10 -5.23 -4.16
N PHE A 18 9.11 -5.39 -3.27
CA PHE A 18 8.40 -4.28 -2.64
C PHE A 18 7.89 -4.69 -1.26
N ALA A 19 7.62 -3.71 -0.40
CA ALA A 19 6.95 -3.88 0.88
C ALA A 19 5.55 -3.27 0.83
N VAL A 20 4.64 -3.82 1.64
CA VAL A 20 3.27 -3.30 1.78
C VAL A 20 2.97 -3.05 3.25
N ALA A 21 2.43 -1.87 3.54
CA ALA A 21 1.86 -1.50 4.83
C ALA A 21 0.33 -1.39 4.68
N THR A 22 -0.41 -1.85 5.69
CA THR A 22 -1.87 -1.74 5.73
C THR A 22 -2.31 -1.25 7.09
N VAL A 23 -3.21 -0.28 7.12
CA VAL A 23 -3.85 0.20 8.34
C VAL A 23 -4.74 -0.92 8.88
N VAL A 24 -4.40 -1.47 10.03
CA VAL A 24 -5.20 -2.56 10.67
C VAL A 24 -6.20 -2.03 11.70
N THR A 25 -5.91 -0.88 12.31
CA THR A 25 -6.79 -0.20 13.26
C THR A 25 -6.41 1.28 13.33
N VAL A 26 -7.36 2.12 13.74
CA VAL A 26 -7.14 3.54 14.02
C VAL A 26 -7.70 3.90 15.39
N GLY A 27 -7.12 4.91 16.04
CA GLY A 27 -7.64 5.48 17.29
C GLY A 27 -8.02 6.94 17.08
N GLY A 28 -9.23 7.31 17.47
CA GLY A 28 -9.75 8.66 17.25
C GLY A 28 -9.99 8.97 15.77
N SER A 29 -9.78 10.22 15.37
CA SER A 29 -9.88 10.63 13.96
C SER A 29 -8.56 10.34 13.25
N ALA A 30 -8.62 9.56 12.18
CA ALA A 30 -7.50 9.28 11.30
C ALA A 30 -7.89 9.62 9.86
N PRO A 31 -6.95 10.14 9.04
CA PRO A 31 -7.23 10.52 7.65
C PRO A 31 -7.50 9.31 6.73
N ARG A 32 -7.17 8.10 7.18
CA ARG A 32 -7.40 6.84 6.45
C ARG A 32 -8.01 5.80 7.38
N ASP A 33 -8.99 5.07 6.86
CA ASP A 33 -9.65 3.97 7.56
C ASP A 33 -8.83 2.67 7.53
N PRO A 34 -9.12 1.71 8.44
CA PRO A 34 -8.62 0.35 8.32
C PRO A 34 -8.82 -0.23 6.91
N GLY A 35 -7.77 -0.84 6.36
CA GLY A 35 -7.72 -1.35 4.99
C GLY A 35 -7.10 -0.40 3.96
N ALA A 36 -6.84 0.86 4.32
CA ALA A 36 -5.94 1.73 3.56
C ALA A 36 -4.53 1.13 3.53
N ALA A 37 -3.84 1.27 2.41
CA ALA A 37 -2.56 0.62 2.19
C ALA A 37 -1.59 1.51 1.43
N LEU A 38 -0.30 1.29 1.69
CA LEU A 38 0.84 1.90 1.01
C LEU A 38 1.77 0.76 0.58
N ALA A 39 2.28 0.82 -0.64
CA ALA A 39 3.36 -0.06 -1.07
C ALA A 39 4.54 0.77 -1.56
N VAL A 40 5.75 0.28 -1.26
CA VAL A 40 7.01 0.94 -1.61
C VAL A 40 7.96 -0.09 -2.21
N ASP A 41 8.50 0.21 -3.39
CA ASP A 41 9.52 -0.64 -4.01
C ASP A 41 10.95 -0.30 -3.55
N SER A 42 11.92 -1.11 -3.99
CA SER A 42 13.34 -0.92 -3.65
C SER A 42 13.97 0.38 -4.18
N ALA A 43 13.34 1.05 -5.14
CA ALA A 43 13.75 2.35 -5.67
C ALA A 43 13.09 3.53 -4.94
N GLY A 44 12.18 3.26 -4.00
CA GLY A 44 11.41 4.28 -3.29
C GLY A 44 10.17 4.76 -4.04
N THR A 45 9.71 4.03 -5.05
CA THR A 45 8.43 4.33 -5.72
C THR A 45 7.28 3.95 -4.79
N GLU A 46 6.36 4.87 -4.56
CA GLU A 46 5.23 4.68 -3.63
C GLU A 46 3.89 4.67 -4.35
N ILE A 47 2.97 3.79 -3.91
CA ILE A 47 1.58 3.76 -4.34
C ILE A 47 0.63 3.58 -3.16
N GLY A 48 -0.50 4.26 -3.19
CA GLY A 48 -1.45 4.29 -2.08
C GLY A 48 -1.03 5.29 -0.99
N SER A 49 -1.71 5.22 0.15
CA SER A 49 -1.41 6.05 1.32
C SER A 49 -2.00 5.43 2.59
N VAL A 50 -1.30 5.62 3.70
CA VAL A 50 -1.80 5.32 5.05
C VAL A 50 -2.12 6.59 5.85
N SER A 51 -1.95 7.77 5.25
CA SER A 51 -2.37 9.06 5.79
C SER A 51 -3.07 9.98 4.78
#